data_AF-A0A7Y3PTE9-F1
#
_entry.id   AF-A0A7Y3PTE9-F1
#
_cell.length_a   1.000
_cell.length_b   1.000
_cell.length_c   1.000
_cell.angle_alpha   90.00
_cell.angle_beta   90.00
_cell.angle_gamma   90.00
#
_symmetry.space_group_name_H-M   'P 1'
#
loop_
_entity.id
_entity.type
_entity.pdbx_description
1 polymer ?
#
loop_
_entity_poly.entity_id
_entity_poly.type
_entity_poly.pdbx_seq_one_letter_code
_entity_poly.pdbx_strand_id
1 'polypeptide(L)'
;MTHELLAICDTCKKPVADGEGSLWVDMTEVDQATVNRRAWEQLATEQLAPGIHGYSAESLMTYPKSARWQVHHVACDPAPDANAYAIDVHRCRSWADLVLWTAHLMGKAWLSDTDWEDLLEAASQSAGSRITPVVPPTLNH
;
A
#
# COMPACT_ATOMS: atom_id res chain seq x y z
N MET A 1 -22.09 -8.27 11.85
CA MET A 1 -22.09 -7.30 10.74
C MET A 1 -21.58 -8.04 9.51
N THR A 2 -22.10 -7.76 8.32
CA THR A 2 -21.60 -8.36 7.06
C THR A 2 -20.36 -7.63 6.61
N HIS A 3 -19.27 -8.37 6.36
CA HIS A 3 -18.03 -7.79 5.84
C HIS A 3 -18.23 -7.39 4.37
N GLU A 4 -17.79 -6.19 4.00
CA GLU A 4 -17.82 -5.71 2.61
C GLU A 4 -16.53 -6.06 1.88
N LEU A 5 -15.44 -6.20 2.64
CA LEU A 5 -14.10 -6.50 2.17
C LEU A 5 -13.58 -7.82 2.78
N LEU A 6 -12.76 -8.53 2.01
CA LEU A 6 -11.95 -9.67 2.44
C LEU A 6 -10.48 -9.28 2.40
N ALA A 7 -9.75 -9.62 3.44
CA ALA A 7 -8.29 -9.64 3.41
C ALA A 7 -7.82 -11.04 2.97
N ILE A 8 -6.93 -11.12 1.98
CA ILE A 8 -6.43 -12.36 1.39
C ILE A 8 -4.94 -12.45 1.69
N CYS A 9 -4.53 -13.55 2.31
CA CYS A 9 -3.14 -13.78 2.70
C CYS A 9 -2.23 -13.89 1.46
N ASP A 10 -1.17 -13.10 1.42
CA ASP A 10 -0.19 -13.07 0.34
C ASP A 10 0.58 -14.39 0.21
N THR A 11 0.72 -15.16 1.30
CA THR A 11 1.40 -16.46 1.29
C THR A 11 0.47 -17.60 0.88
N CYS A 12 -0.61 -17.85 1.62
CA CYS A 12 -1.45 -19.04 1.40
C CYS A 12 -2.65 -18.81 0.47
N LYS A 13 -2.88 -17.55 0.04
CA LYS A 13 -3.98 -17.11 -0.84
C LYS A 13 -5.39 -17.38 -0.30
N LYS A 14 -5.51 -17.63 1.01
CA LYS A 14 -6.80 -17.83 1.69
C LYS A 14 -7.23 -16.54 2.41
N PRO A 15 -8.54 -16.34 2.63
CA PRO A 15 -9.02 -15.25 3.45
C PRO A 15 -8.43 -15.29 4.87
N VAL A 16 -8.07 -14.11 5.38
CA VAL A 16 -7.68 -13.89 6.77
C VAL A 16 -8.93 -13.50 7.56
N ALA A 17 -9.24 -14.24 8.62
CA ALA A 17 -10.34 -13.89 9.51
C ALA A 17 -9.91 -12.85 10.56
N ASP A 18 -10.90 -12.34 11.28
CA ASP A 18 -10.68 -11.32 12.30
C ASP A 18 -9.81 -11.88 13.44
N GLY A 19 -8.76 -11.14 13.81
CA GLY A 19 -7.80 -11.56 14.83
C GLY A 19 -6.78 -12.62 14.37
N GLU A 20 -6.83 -13.08 13.12
CA GLU A 20 -5.92 -14.10 12.61
C GLU A 20 -4.75 -13.52 11.80
N GLY A 21 -4.68 -12.21 11.63
CA GLY A 21 -3.62 -11.55 10.86
C GLY A 21 -3.80 -10.06 10.66
N SER A 22 -2.88 -9.49 9.88
CA SER A 22 -2.75 -8.05 9.68
C SER A 22 -2.42 -7.70 8.23
N LEU A 23 -2.81 -6.48 7.85
CA LEU A 23 -2.29 -5.73 6.72
C LEU A 23 -1.12 -4.88 7.22
N TRP A 24 0.08 -5.06 6.69
CA TRP A 24 1.28 -4.44 7.23
C TRP A 24 2.29 -4.01 6.16
N VAL A 25 3.20 -3.11 6.52
CA VAL A 25 4.34 -2.71 5.70
C VAL A 25 5.60 -2.67 6.56
N ASP A 26 6.74 -3.12 6.04
CA ASP A 26 8.02 -3.05 6.74
C ASP A 26 8.56 -1.61 6.70
N MET A 27 8.74 -0.99 7.86
CA MET A 27 9.24 0.38 7.94
C MET A 27 10.70 0.50 7.47
N THR A 28 11.47 -0.59 7.48
CA THR A 28 12.81 -0.63 6.88
C THR A 28 12.74 -0.48 5.36
N GLU A 29 11.76 -1.13 4.71
CA GLU A 29 11.52 -0.96 3.28
C GLU A 29 11.03 0.45 2.96
N VAL A 30 10.17 1.03 3.83
CA VAL A 30 9.68 2.40 3.70
C VAL A 30 10.82 3.42 3.78
N ASP A 31 11.72 3.27 4.75
CA ASP A 31 12.90 4.12 4.89
C ASP A 31 13.81 4.01 3.66
N GLN A 32 14.01 2.78 3.16
CA GLN A 32 14.79 2.55 1.95
C GLN A 32 14.14 3.17 0.70
N ALA A 33 12.83 3.04 0.54
CA ALA A 33 12.06 3.67 -0.54
C ALA A 33 12.18 5.19 -0.49
N THR A 34 12.08 5.77 0.72
CA THR A 34 12.24 7.21 0.96
C THR A 34 13.63 7.70 0.54
N VAL A 35 14.69 6.98 0.94
CA VAL A 35 16.07 7.32 0.57
C VAL A 35 16.26 7.23 -0.95
N ASN A 36 15.77 6.16 -1.56
CA ASN A 36 15.90 5.94 -3.00
C ASN A 36 15.15 7.01 -3.80
N ARG A 37 13.92 7.36 -3.40
CA ARG A 37 13.14 8.41 -4.08
C ARG A 37 13.84 9.75 -4.00
N ARG A 38 14.33 10.15 -2.82
CA ARG A 38 15.08 11.41 -2.66
C ARG A 38 16.36 11.43 -3.51
N ALA A 39 17.09 10.32 -3.56
CA ALA A 39 18.29 10.21 -4.40
C ALA A 39 17.92 10.33 -5.89
N TRP A 40 16.85 9.67 -6.32
CA TRP A 40 16.35 9.77 -7.68
C TRP A 40 15.90 11.20 -8.01
N GLU A 41 15.13 11.86 -7.16
CA GLU A 41 14.69 13.25 -7.34
C GLU A 41 15.89 14.19 -7.52
N GLN A 42 16.97 14.01 -6.75
CA GLN A 42 18.17 14.83 -6.88
C GLN A 42 18.94 14.62 -8.19
N LEU A 43 18.92 13.40 -8.74
CA LEU A 43 19.67 13.04 -9.94
C LEU A 43 18.88 13.24 -11.23
N ALA A 44 17.56 13.03 -11.18
CA ALA A 44 16.65 13.03 -12.32
C ALA A 44 15.99 14.39 -12.58
N THR A 45 16.06 15.32 -11.64
CA THR A 45 15.44 16.64 -11.80
C THR A 45 16.21 17.47 -12.82
N GLU A 46 15.54 17.77 -13.93
CA GLU A 46 16.02 18.69 -14.95
C GLU A 46 15.34 20.06 -14.79
N GLN A 47 16.11 21.13 -14.86
CA GLN A 47 15.55 22.48 -14.89
C GLN A 47 15.09 22.80 -16.32
N LEU A 48 13.78 22.78 -16.55
CA LEU A 48 13.17 23.06 -17.84
C LEU A 48 13.06 24.57 -18.10
N ALA A 49 12.83 25.35 -17.05
CA ALA A 49 12.79 26.82 -17.05
C ALA A 49 13.07 27.35 -15.63
N PRO A 50 13.27 28.67 -15.42
CA PRO A 50 13.37 29.24 -14.07
C PRO A 50 12.14 28.86 -13.21
N GLY A 51 12.37 28.07 -12.15
CA GLY A 51 11.32 27.59 -11.24
C GLY A 51 10.49 26.40 -11.75
N ILE A 52 10.75 25.91 -12.97
CA ILE A 52 10.08 24.74 -13.54
C ILE A 52 11.06 23.58 -13.57
N HIS A 53 10.77 22.57 -12.76
CA HIS A 53 11.49 21.30 -12.73
C HIS A 53 10.64 20.24 -13.42
N GLY A 54 11.29 19.35 -14.15
CA GLY A 54 10.65 18.19 -14.75
C GLY A 54 11.55 16.97 -14.75
N TYR A 55 10.96 15.85 -15.17
CA TYR A 55 11.64 14.57 -15.28
C TYR A 55 11.55 14.09 -16.72
N SER A 56 12.67 13.60 -17.25
CA SER A 56 12.69 12.95 -18.56
C SER A 56 11.98 11.60 -18.50
N ALA A 57 11.46 11.15 -19.65
CA ALA A 57 10.80 9.83 -19.76
C ALA A 57 11.75 8.67 -19.40
N GLU A 58 13.04 8.80 -19.73
CA GLU A 58 14.08 7.83 -19.34
C GLU A 58 14.24 7.77 -17.82
N SER A 59 14.27 8.92 -17.15
CA SER A 59 14.37 8.97 -15.69
C SER A 59 13.19 8.30 -15.01
N LEU A 60 11.97 8.47 -15.52
CA LEU A 60 10.77 7.82 -14.99
C LEU A 60 10.84 6.28 -15.04
N MET A 61 11.53 5.70 -16.04
CA MET A 61 11.74 4.24 -16.11
C MET A 61 12.64 3.70 -15.00
N THR A 62 13.40 4.57 -14.34
CA THR A 62 14.27 4.25 -13.20
C THR A 62 13.67 4.67 -11.86
N TYR A 63 12.39 5.08 -11.84
CA TYR A 63 11.72 5.49 -10.63
C TYR A 63 11.78 4.38 -9.56
N PRO A 64 12.16 4.68 -8.32
CA PRO A 64 12.31 3.67 -7.27
C PRO A 64 11.01 2.94 -6.97
N LYS A 65 11.13 1.67 -6.58
CA LYS A 65 10.00 0.89 -6.09
C LYS A 65 9.57 1.38 -4.72
N SER A 66 8.27 1.53 -4.53
CA SER A 66 7.64 1.79 -3.23
C SER A 66 7.69 0.57 -2.32
N ALA A 67 7.66 0.80 -1.00
CA ALA A 67 7.50 -0.26 -0.01
C ALA A 67 6.10 -0.90 -0.15
N ARG A 68 6.04 -2.22 -0.06
CA ARG A 68 4.82 -2.97 -0.36
C ARG A 68 4.02 -3.29 0.89
N TRP A 69 2.75 -2.92 0.91
CA TRP A 69 1.78 -3.42 1.87
C TRP A 69 1.46 -4.89 1.63
N GLN A 70 1.37 -5.66 2.70
CA GLN A 70 1.23 -7.12 2.65
C GLN A 70 0.14 -7.56 3.62
N VAL A 71 -0.57 -8.64 3.27
CA VAL A 71 -1.56 -9.25 4.16
C VAL A 71 -1.09 -10.64 4.51
N HIS A 72 -0.99 -10.95 5.80
CA HIS A 72 -0.63 -12.29 6.25
C HIS A 72 -1.49 -12.74 7.43
N HIS A 73 -1.79 -14.04 7.47
CA HIS A 73 -2.11 -14.68 8.74
C HIS A 73 -0.89 -14.61 9.66
N VAL A 74 -1.08 -14.58 10.98
CA VAL A 74 0.02 -14.63 11.95
C VAL A 74 0.96 -15.81 11.67
N ALA A 75 0.40 -16.99 11.37
CA ALA A 75 1.18 -18.20 11.08
C ALA A 75 1.83 -18.19 9.67
N CYS A 76 1.43 -17.28 8.80
CA CYS A 76 1.96 -17.15 7.44
C CYS A 76 2.90 -15.95 7.30
N ASP A 77 3.12 -15.18 8.36
CA ASP A 77 3.97 -14.00 8.32
C ASP A 77 5.43 -14.42 8.07
N PRO A 78 6.03 -14.00 6.93
CA PRO A 78 7.43 -14.32 6.65
C PRO A 78 8.41 -13.53 7.52
N ALA A 79 7.97 -12.46 8.18
CA ALA A 79 8.83 -11.55 8.93
C ALA A 79 8.16 -11.09 10.25
N PRO A 80 7.85 -12.01 11.18
CA PRO A 80 7.12 -11.69 12.42
C PRO A 80 7.85 -10.72 13.36
N ASP A 81 9.18 -10.58 13.20
CA ASP A 81 10.04 -9.69 13.98
C ASP A 81 10.40 -8.38 13.23
N ALA A 82 9.81 -8.14 12.05
CA ALA A 82 10.06 -6.92 11.29
C ALA A 82 9.59 -5.68 12.06
N ASN A 83 10.24 -4.53 11.79
CA ASN A 83 9.76 -3.24 12.25
C ASN A 83 8.54 -2.83 11.40
N ALA A 84 7.40 -3.48 11.62
CA ALA A 84 6.22 -3.32 10.79
C ALA A 84 5.27 -2.24 11.32
N TYR A 85 4.70 -1.44 10.42
CA TYR A 85 3.46 -0.74 10.69
C TYR A 85 2.31 -1.66 10.28
N ALA A 86 1.50 -2.09 11.26
CA ALA A 86 0.45 -3.08 11.05
C ALA A 86 -0.94 -2.54 11.38
N ILE A 87 -1.91 -3.01 10.60
CA ILE A 87 -3.34 -2.80 10.78
C ILE A 87 -3.99 -4.18 10.89
N ASP A 88 -4.63 -4.47 12.02
CA ASP A 88 -5.34 -5.74 12.17
C ASP A 88 -6.46 -5.86 11.12
N VAL A 89 -6.62 -7.06 10.54
CA VAL A 89 -7.58 -7.30 9.45
C VAL A 89 -9.01 -6.89 9.82
N HIS A 90 -9.42 -7.09 11.07
CA HIS A 90 -10.77 -6.73 11.55
C HIS A 90 -11.05 -5.22 11.45
N ARG A 91 -10.01 -4.38 11.34
CA ARG A 91 -10.11 -2.93 11.19
C ARG A 91 -10.09 -2.47 9.73
N CYS A 92 -10.15 -3.37 8.75
CA CYS A 92 -10.19 -3.07 7.31
C CYS A 92 -11.25 -3.92 6.58
N ARG A 93 -12.34 -4.29 7.26
CA ARG A 93 -13.39 -5.21 6.73
C ARG A 93 -14.53 -4.50 6.00
N SER A 94 -14.57 -3.18 6.04
CA SER A 94 -15.54 -2.35 5.32
C SER A 94 -14.87 -1.25 4.53
N TRP A 95 -15.57 -0.71 3.53
CA TRP A 95 -15.10 0.47 2.81
C TRP A 95 -14.94 1.67 3.74
N ALA A 96 -15.84 1.83 4.71
CA ALA A 96 -15.77 2.88 5.71
C ALA A 96 -14.49 2.79 6.55
N ASP A 97 -14.12 1.57 6.99
CA ASP A 97 -12.88 1.35 7.73
C ASP A 97 -11.64 1.64 6.88
N LEU A 98 -11.64 1.19 5.61
CA LEU A 98 -10.52 1.42 4.70
C LEU A 98 -10.33 2.91 4.39
N VAL A 99 -11.42 3.67 4.23
CA VAL A 99 -11.39 5.14 4.08
C VAL A 99 -10.87 5.81 5.36
N LEU A 100 -11.33 5.37 6.53
CA LEU A 100 -10.88 5.93 7.81
C LEU A 100 -9.38 5.72 8.00
N TRP A 101 -8.88 4.53 7.67
CA TRP A 101 -7.45 4.24 7.70
C TRP A 101 -6.66 5.02 6.67
N THR A 102 -7.20 5.19 5.46
CA THR A 102 -6.59 6.05 4.45
C THR A 102 -6.43 7.47 4.98
N ALA A 103 -7.48 8.04 5.56
CA ALA A 103 -7.41 9.37 6.19
C ALA A 103 -6.40 9.44 7.34
N HIS A 104 -6.30 8.39 8.16
CA HIS A 104 -5.28 8.31 9.20
C HIS A 104 -3.86 8.27 8.63
N LEU A 105 -3.65 7.47 7.59
CA LEU A 105 -2.36 7.29 6.93
C LEU A 105 -1.92 8.53 6.15
N MET A 106 -2.85 9.32 5.61
CA MET A 106 -2.53 10.60 4.95
C MET A 106 -1.83 11.60 5.88
N GLY A 107 -1.95 11.43 7.20
CA GLY A 107 -1.18 12.19 8.19
C GLY A 107 0.27 11.70 8.37
N LYS A 108 0.69 10.64 7.69
CA LYS A 108 2.03 10.04 7.78
C LYS A 108 2.87 10.45 6.58
N ALA A 109 3.98 11.13 6.85
CA ALA A 109 4.88 11.63 5.80
C ALA A 109 5.47 10.53 4.90
N TRP A 110 5.47 9.28 5.37
CA TRP A 110 6.02 8.14 4.66
C TRP A 110 5.00 7.39 3.78
N LEU A 111 3.71 7.75 3.83
CA LEU A 111 2.68 7.03 3.06
C LEU A 111 2.97 7.04 1.55
N SER A 112 3.47 8.18 1.04
CA SER A 112 3.84 8.37 -0.38
C SER A 112 4.96 7.46 -0.85
N ASP A 113 5.71 6.86 0.08
CA ASP A 113 6.80 5.93 -0.21
C ASP A 113 6.33 4.46 -0.19
N THR A 114 5.01 4.24 -0.14
CA THR A 114 4.37 2.90 -0.13
C THR A 114 3.43 2.70 -1.31
N ASP A 115 3.04 1.46 -1.59
CA ASP A 115 2.06 1.11 -2.62
C ASP A 115 0.60 1.17 -2.15
N TRP A 116 0.30 2.02 -1.15
CA TRP A 116 -1.06 2.17 -0.60
C TRP A 116 -2.08 2.58 -1.68
N GLU A 117 -1.70 3.48 -2.59
CA GLU A 117 -2.54 3.89 -3.73
C GLU A 117 -2.88 2.70 -4.63
N ASP A 118 -1.88 1.91 -5.02
CA ASP A 118 -2.07 0.69 -5.82
C ASP A 118 -2.97 -0.33 -5.10
N LEU A 119 -2.85 -0.43 -3.76
CA LEU A 119 -3.71 -1.29 -2.95
C LEU A 119 -5.18 -0.83 -3.01
N LEU A 120 -5.43 0.48 -2.89
CA LEU A 120 -6.78 1.06 -2.98
C LEU A 120 -7.37 0.90 -4.39
N GLU A 121 -6.56 1.17 -5.43
CA GLU A 121 -6.98 1.01 -6.82
C GLU A 121 -7.38 -0.45 -7.09
N ALA A 122 -6.51 -1.40 -6.72
CA ALA A 122 -6.79 -2.82 -6.94
C ALA A 122 -8.02 -3.31 -6.17
N ALA A 123 -8.24 -2.81 -4.95
CA ALA A 123 -9.46 -3.08 -4.19
C ALA A 123 -10.70 -2.54 -4.91
N SER A 124 -10.64 -1.31 -5.45
CA SER A 124 -11.76 -0.67 -6.16
C SER A 124 -12.13 -1.39 -7.46
N GLN A 125 -11.16 -2.02 -8.14
CA GLN A 125 -11.38 -2.72 -9.39
C GLN A 125 -11.77 -4.19 -9.22
N SER A 126 -11.81 -4.70 -7.97
CA SER A 126 -11.86 -6.15 -7.69
C SER A 126 -10.74 -6.95 -8.36
N ALA A 127 -9.64 -6.28 -8.71
CA ALA A 127 -8.44 -6.88 -9.25
C ALA A 127 -7.47 -7.32 -8.14
N GLY A 128 -7.75 -6.89 -6.89
CA GLY A 128 -6.88 -7.01 -5.74
C GLY A 128 -6.70 -8.41 -5.21
N SER A 129 -5.44 -8.77 -4.97
CA SER A 129 -5.03 -10.02 -4.30
C SER A 129 -4.89 -9.91 -2.78
N ARG A 130 -5.05 -8.71 -2.20
CA ARG A 130 -4.77 -8.39 -0.78
C ARG A 130 -6.02 -7.95 -0.03
N ILE A 131 -6.65 -6.87 -0.47
CA ILE A 131 -7.98 -6.44 -0.03
C ILE A 131 -8.88 -6.53 -1.25
N THR A 132 -9.96 -7.31 -1.16
CA THR A 132 -10.92 -7.49 -2.25
C THR A 132 -12.34 -7.32 -1.74
N PRO A 133 -13.22 -6.65 -2.50
CA PRO A 133 -14.61 -6.56 -2.12
C PRO A 133 -15.31 -7.91 -2.26
N VAL A 134 -16.27 -8.18 -1.37
CA VAL A 134 -17.13 -9.37 -1.42
C VAL A 134 -18.09 -9.29 -2.61
N VAL A 135 -18.55 -8.08 -2.93
CA VAL A 135 -19.38 -7.77 -4.09
C VAL A 135 -18.62 -6.75 -4.94
N PRO A 136 -18.33 -7.04 -6.23
CA PRO A 136 -17.65 -6.08 -7.09
C PRO A 136 -18.37 -4.72 -7.11
N PRO A 137 -17.67 -3.60 -6.88
CA PRO A 137 -18.28 -2.28 -6.88
C PRO A 137 -18.58 -1.84 -8.32
N THR A 138 -19.64 -1.06 -8.48
CA THR A 138 -19.94 -0.39 -9.75
C THR A 138 -19.22 0.95 -9.77
N LEU A 139 -18.25 1.10 -10.68
CA LEU A 139 -17.56 2.37 -10.90
C LEU A 139 -18.33 3.20 -11.93
N ASN A 140 -18.59 4.46 -11.62
CA ASN A 140 -19.12 5.42 -12.60
C ASN A 140 -17.92 6.05 -13.33
N HIS A 141 -17.76 5.70 -14.61
CA HIS A 141 -16.73 6.25 -15.49
C HIS A 141 -17.19 7.53 -16.20
#